data_AF-A0A1W1CC26-F1
#
_entry.id   AF-A0A1W1CC26-F1
#
_cell.length_a   1.000
_cell.length_b   1.000
_cell.length_c   1.000
_cell.angle_alpha   90.00
_cell.angle_beta   90.00
_cell.angle_gamma   90.00
#
_symmetry.space_group_name_H-M   'P 1'
#
loop_
_entity.id
_entity.type
_entity.pdbx_description
1 polymer ?
#
loop_
_entity_poly.entity_id
_entity_poly.type
_entity_poly.pdbx_seq_one_letter_code
_entity_poly.pdbx_strand_id
1 'polypeptide(L)'
;MYDRATGNVNKIFDCEYRISINSVYLGKEFVLFGLEDGKVMLYDLKKDQIKNLYNHSSTVCSLSMDGPYVASADTDGKVKLYNIRTNELKNLYEHSGSAYNVKITGSQIFSVGSD
;
A
#
# COMPACT_ATOMS: atom_id res chain seq x y z
N MET A 1 -9.04 -10.51 -9.06
CA MET A 1 -10.33 -9.87 -8.74
C MET A 1 -11.44 -10.78 -9.25
N TYR A 2 -12.32 -11.19 -8.35
CA TYR A 2 -13.43 -12.08 -8.68
C TYR A 2 -14.75 -11.32 -8.56
N ASP A 3 -15.71 -11.66 -9.40
CA ASP A 3 -17.08 -11.28 -9.18
C ASP A 3 -17.62 -12.04 -7.96
N ARG A 4 -18.19 -11.31 -7.00
CA ARG A 4 -18.63 -11.90 -5.72
C ARG A 4 -19.84 -12.84 -5.89
N ALA A 5 -20.71 -12.57 -6.85
CA ALA A 5 -21.96 -13.32 -7.01
C ALA A 5 -21.74 -14.62 -7.78
N THR A 6 -20.89 -14.59 -8.79
CA THR A 6 -20.65 -15.71 -9.73
C THR A 6 -19.36 -16.47 -9.45
N GLY A 7 -18.40 -15.87 -8.74
CA GLY A 7 -17.07 -16.45 -8.54
C GLY A 7 -16.16 -16.37 -9.76
N ASN A 8 -16.61 -15.73 -10.85
CA ASN A 8 -15.83 -15.60 -12.07
C ASN A 8 -14.65 -14.63 -11.90
N VAL A 9 -13.55 -14.89 -12.62
CA VAL A 9 -12.40 -13.98 -12.66
C VAL A 9 -12.77 -12.76 -13.50
N ASN A 10 -12.84 -11.59 -12.86
CA ASN A 10 -13.02 -10.32 -13.57
C ASN A 10 -11.69 -9.77 -14.09
N LYS A 11 -10.63 -9.89 -13.29
CA LYS A 11 -9.32 -9.36 -13.64
C LYS A 11 -8.19 -10.06 -12.89
N ILE A 12 -7.11 -10.34 -13.61
CA ILE A 12 -5.82 -10.76 -13.05
C ILE A 12 -4.88 -9.57 -13.18
N PHE A 13 -4.26 -9.16 -12.08
CA PHE A 13 -3.23 -8.13 -12.09
C PHE A 13 -1.89 -8.84 -12.24
N ASP A 14 -1.45 -9.01 -13.49
CA ASP A 14 -0.10 -9.50 -13.74
C ASP A 14 0.87 -8.33 -13.60
N CYS A 15 1.73 -8.44 -12.61
CA CYS A 15 2.78 -7.47 -12.35
C CYS A 15 4.08 -8.19 -12.72
N GLU A 16 4.93 -7.56 -13.53
CA GLU A 16 6.23 -8.16 -13.94
C GLU A 16 7.15 -8.50 -12.74
N TYR A 17 6.79 -8.03 -11.54
CA TYR A 17 7.42 -8.36 -10.27
C TYR A 17 7.02 -9.77 -9.83
N ARG A 18 7.91 -10.74 -10.08
CA ARG A 18 7.83 -12.12 -9.53
C ARG A 18 8.17 -12.15 -8.04
N ILE A 19 7.53 -11.30 -7.25
CA ILE A 19 7.77 -11.12 -5.82
C ILE A 19 6.45 -11.31 -5.09
N SER A 20 6.50 -11.89 -3.89
CA SER A 20 5.33 -12.10 -3.06
C SER A 20 4.66 -10.76 -2.74
N ILE A 21 3.33 -10.72 -2.92
CA ILE A 21 2.49 -9.62 -2.45
C ILE A 21 2.03 -10.00 -1.04
N ASN A 22 2.44 -9.22 -0.06
CA ASN A 22 2.15 -9.46 1.35
C ASN A 22 0.90 -8.69 1.83
N SER A 23 0.59 -7.57 1.19
CA SER A 23 -0.60 -6.78 1.53
C SER A 23 -1.25 -6.16 0.29
N VAL A 24 -2.56 -5.94 0.37
CA VAL A 24 -3.34 -5.28 -0.68
C VAL A 24 -4.33 -4.30 -0.06
N TYR A 25 -4.50 -3.14 -0.69
CA TYR A 25 -5.58 -2.21 -0.40
C TYR A 25 -6.36 -1.92 -1.68
N LEU A 26 -7.69 -2.01 -1.60
CA LEU A 26 -8.61 -1.69 -2.69
C LEU A 26 -9.33 -0.39 -2.41
N GLY A 27 -9.03 0.64 -3.21
CA GLY A 27 -9.79 1.89 -3.26
C GLY A 27 -10.73 1.93 -4.48
N LYS A 28 -11.45 3.04 -4.63
CA LYS A 28 -12.35 3.24 -5.79
C LYS A 28 -11.61 3.39 -7.12
N GLU A 29 -10.48 4.10 -7.09
CA GLU A 29 -9.71 4.43 -8.31
C GLU A 29 -8.36 3.73 -8.37
N PHE A 30 -7.86 3.27 -7.22
CA PHE A 30 -6.53 2.72 -7.09
C PHE A 30 -6.53 1.42 -6.31
N VAL A 31 -5.60 0.54 -6.68
CA VAL A 31 -5.19 -0.61 -5.86
C VAL A 31 -3.76 -0.35 -5.39
N LEU A 32 -3.49 -0.66 -4.14
CA LEU A 32 -2.13 -0.68 -3.62
C LEU A 32 -1.72 -2.13 -3.39
N PHE A 33 -0.49 -2.46 -3.76
CA PHE A 33 0.15 -3.73 -3.42
C PHE A 33 1.39 -3.46 -2.59
N GLY A 34 1.52 -4.16 -1.47
CA GLY A 34 2.70 -4.11 -0.61
C GLY A 34 3.48 -5.39 -0.80
N LEU A 35 4.72 -5.26 -1.25
CA LEU A 35 5.57 -6.37 -1.65
C LEU A 35 6.54 -6.76 -0.54
N GLU A 36 7.01 -8.00 -0.61
CA GLU A 36 8.03 -8.55 0.29
C GLU A 36 9.36 -7.79 0.22
N ASP A 37 9.73 -7.26 -0.97
CA ASP A 37 10.95 -6.49 -1.21
C ASP A 37 10.86 -5.01 -0.78
N GLY A 38 9.77 -4.62 -0.10
CA GLY A 38 9.56 -3.25 0.36
C GLY A 38 8.92 -2.32 -0.66
N LYS A 39 8.64 -2.77 -1.88
CA LYS A 39 7.91 -1.93 -2.84
C LYS A 39 6.45 -1.75 -2.43
N VAL A 40 5.95 -0.53 -2.61
CA VAL A 40 4.51 -0.21 -2.61
C VAL A 40 4.13 0.18 -4.03
N MET A 41 3.30 -0.63 -4.66
CA MET A 41 2.83 -0.38 -6.02
C MET A 41 1.45 0.26 -6.00
N LEU A 42 1.34 1.43 -6.63
CA LEU A 42 0.08 2.12 -6.87
C LEU A 42 -0.39 1.82 -8.30
N TYR A 43 -1.49 1.07 -8.42
CA TYR A 43 -2.10 0.72 -9.70
C TYR A 43 -3.38 1.54 -9.92
N ASP A 44 -3.50 2.18 -11.08
CA ASP A 44 -4.67 2.96 -11.49
C ASP A 44 -5.70 2.06 -12.20
N LEU A 45 -6.87 1.89 -11.58
CA LEU A 45 -7.94 1.04 -12.10
C LEU A 45 -8.59 1.58 -13.36
N LYS A 46 -8.59 2.90 -13.56
CA LYS A 46 -9.21 3.53 -14.74
C LYS A 46 -8.28 3.47 -15.95
N LYS A 47 -6.99 3.72 -15.73
CA LYS A 47 -5.96 3.71 -16.79
C LYS A 47 -5.37 2.34 -17.06
N ASP A 48 -5.69 1.36 -16.22
CA ASP A 48 -5.21 -0.01 -16.37
C ASP A 48 -3.69 -0.17 -16.31
N GLN A 49 -3.00 0.66 -15.52
CA GLN A 49 -1.54 0.68 -15.46
C GLN A 49 -0.99 0.98 -14.07
N ILE A 50 0.27 0.61 -13.85
CA ILE A 50 1.04 1.09 -12.69
C ILE A 50 1.22 2.60 -12.82
N LYS A 51 0.76 3.33 -11.81
CA LYS A 51 0.89 4.78 -11.73
C LYS A 51 2.16 5.20 -11.02
N ASN A 52 2.56 4.47 -9.97
CA ASN A 52 3.73 4.82 -9.19
C ASN A 52 4.28 3.65 -8.36
N LEU A 53 5.55 3.77 -7.94
CA LEU A 53 6.22 2.86 -7.04
C LEU A 53 6.87 3.64 -5.90
N TYR A 54 6.59 3.24 -4.67
CA TYR A 54 7.27 3.75 -3.48
C TYR A 54 8.10 2.65 -2.85
N ASN A 55 9.05 3.02 -2.00
CA ASN A 55 10.01 2.07 -1.43
C ASN A 55 10.07 2.17 0.10
N HIS A 56 9.96 1.02 0.73
CA HIS A 56 10.44 0.68 2.06
C HIS A 56 11.75 -0.12 1.96
N SER A 57 12.44 -0.28 3.09
CA SER A 57 13.68 -1.08 3.16
C SER A 57 13.42 -2.53 3.55
N SER A 58 12.17 -2.85 3.91
CA SER A 58 11.73 -4.12 4.49
C SER A 58 10.31 -4.42 4.03
N THR A 59 9.82 -5.62 4.32
CA THR A 59 8.53 -6.12 3.84
C THR A 59 7.36 -5.19 4.22
N VAL A 60 6.56 -4.81 3.23
CA VAL A 60 5.36 -4.00 3.46
C VAL A 60 4.23 -4.89 4.01
N CYS A 61 3.83 -4.63 5.24
CA CYS A 61 2.84 -5.44 5.96
C CYS A 61 1.43 -4.84 5.92
N SER A 62 1.31 -3.52 5.76
CA SER A 62 0.00 -2.86 5.77
C SER A 62 -0.01 -1.60 4.92
N LEU A 63 -1.18 -1.36 4.34
CA LEU A 63 -1.47 -0.26 3.44
C LEU A 63 -2.80 0.39 3.81
N SER A 64 -2.87 1.70 3.59
CA SER A 64 -4.10 2.47 3.72
C SER A 64 -4.05 3.68 2.80
N MET A 65 -5.21 4.16 2.36
CA MET A 65 -5.32 5.34 1.51
C MET A 65 -6.51 6.18 1.96
N ASP A 66 -6.33 7.50 1.98
CA ASP A 66 -7.40 8.47 2.14
C ASP A 66 -7.14 9.68 1.23
N GLY A 67 -8.10 9.95 0.35
CA GLY A 67 -7.94 10.94 -0.72
C GLY A 67 -6.64 10.74 -1.52
N PRO A 68 -5.74 11.75 -1.61
CA PRO A 68 -4.47 11.64 -2.31
C PRO A 68 -3.35 11.03 -1.47
N TYR A 69 -3.62 10.62 -0.24
CA TYR A 69 -2.58 10.16 0.68
C TYR A 69 -2.55 8.64 0.74
N VAL A 70 -1.35 8.07 0.65
CA VAL A 70 -1.08 6.65 0.82
C VAL A 70 -0.22 6.49 2.07
N ALA A 71 -0.66 5.65 3.00
CA ALA A 71 0.14 5.23 4.14
C ALA A 71 0.55 3.77 3.98
N SER A 72 1.80 3.48 4.32
CA SER A 72 2.39 2.14 4.27
C SER A 72 3.23 1.89 5.52
N ALA A 73 3.20 0.65 6.01
CA ALA A 73 3.99 0.20 7.16
C ALA A 73 4.85 -1.00 6.77
N ASP A 74 6.06 -1.08 7.34
CA ASP A 74 6.98 -2.21 7.12
C ASP A 74 7.43 -2.91 8.41
N THR A 75 8.10 -4.05 8.22
CA THR A 75 8.64 -4.89 9.28
C THR A 75 9.84 -4.29 10.02
N ASP A 76 10.44 -3.22 9.53
CA ASP A 76 11.50 -2.45 10.21
C ASP A 76 10.92 -1.33 11.09
N GLY A 77 9.60 -1.25 11.21
CA GLY A 77 8.93 -0.26 12.05
C GLY A 77 8.65 1.07 11.38
N LYS A 78 8.99 1.22 10.09
CA LYS A 78 8.77 2.49 9.37
C LYS A 78 7.35 2.57 8.86
N VAL A 79 6.70 3.70 9.14
CA VAL A 79 5.41 4.07 8.58
C VAL A 79 5.61 5.30 7.70
N LYS A 80 5.35 5.18 6.39
CA LYS A 80 5.55 6.25 5.42
C LYS A 80 4.22 6.77 4.91
N LEU A 81 4.10 8.09 4.81
CA LEU A 81 2.95 8.78 4.24
C LEU A 81 3.37 9.46 2.95
N TYR A 82 2.73 9.11 1.84
CA TYR A 82 2.98 9.68 0.51
C TYR A 82 1.80 10.50 0.04
N ASN A 83 2.06 11.55 -0.76
CA ASN A 83 1.03 12.22 -1.54
C ASN A 83 1.14 11.82 -3.01
N ILE A 84 0.12 11.15 -3.54
CA ILE A 84 0.13 10.59 -4.90
C ILE A 84 -0.03 11.65 -6.00
N ARG A 85 -0.40 12.90 -5.65
CA ARG A 85 -0.50 14.01 -6.61
C ARG A 85 0.85 14.67 -6.82
N THR A 86 1.62 14.85 -5.74
CA THR A 86 2.96 15.45 -5.82
C THR A 86 4.07 14.41 -6.00
N ASN A 87 3.77 13.13 -5.77
CA ASN A 87 4.73 12.04 -5.75
C ASN A 87 5.85 12.26 -4.70
N GLU A 88 5.47 12.69 -3.51
CA GLU A 88 6.41 13.01 -2.44
C GLU A 88 6.11 12.19 -1.18
N LEU A 89 7.17 11.83 -0.48
CA LEU A 89 7.09 11.42 0.92
C LEU A 89 6.75 12.66 1.76
N LYS A 90 5.59 12.65 2.40
CA LYS A 90 5.14 13.73 3.28
C LYS A 90 5.67 13.59 4.69
N ASN A 91 5.63 12.38 5.24
CA ASN A 91 6.11 12.10 6.60
C ASN A 91 6.63 10.68 6.71
N LEU A 92 7.51 10.49 7.70
CA LEU A 92 8.00 9.21 8.17
C LEU A 92 7.76 9.15 9.69
N TYR A 93 7.12 8.07 10.13
CA TYR A 93 6.92 7.73 11.53
C TYR A 93 7.58 6.39 11.81
N GLU A 94 7.91 6.13 13.07
CA GLU A 94 8.73 4.99 13.45
C GLU A 94 8.20 4.33 14.72
N HIS A 95 8.12 3.00 14.68
CA HIS A 95 8.06 2.12 15.83
C HIS A 95 9.47 1.60 16.14
N SER A 96 9.72 1.24 17.39
CA SER A 96 11.00 0.65 17.82
C SER A 96 11.16 -0.83 17.42
N GLY A 97 10.07 -1.46 16.96
CA GLY A 97 10.09 -2.75 16.27
C GLY A 97 9.09 -2.76 15.11
N SER A 98 8.70 -3.94 14.63
CA SER A 98 7.86 -4.06 13.43
C SER A 98 6.55 -3.29 13.55
N ALA A 99 6.24 -2.45 12.58
CA ALA A 99 4.93 -1.83 12.46
C ALA A 99 4.02 -2.88 11.82
N TYR A 100 2.92 -3.25 12.47
CA TYR A 100 2.04 -4.31 11.97
C TYR A 100 0.86 -3.80 11.16
N ASN A 101 0.36 -2.60 11.49
CA ASN A 101 -0.78 -2.06 10.78
C ASN A 101 -0.72 -0.54 10.71
N VAL A 102 -1.32 0.01 9.65
CA VAL A 102 -1.54 1.45 9.50
C VAL A 102 -2.93 1.72 8.92
N LYS A 103 -3.58 2.78 9.43
CA LYS A 103 -4.83 3.33 8.88
C LYS A 103 -4.75 4.85 8.86
N ILE A 104 -5.29 5.45 7.79
CA ILE A 104 -5.42 6.91 7.69
C ILE A 104 -6.88 7.31 7.47
N THR A 105 -7.26 8.44 8.05
CA THR A 105 -8.58 9.07 7.88
C THR A 105 -8.50 10.55 8.23
N GLY A 106 -8.94 11.41 7.31
CA GLY A 106 -8.85 12.85 7.43
C GLY A 106 -7.41 13.30 7.71
N SER A 107 -7.20 13.94 8.85
CA SER A 107 -5.89 14.43 9.29
C SER A 107 -5.15 13.46 10.21
N GLN A 108 -5.66 12.24 10.42
CA GLN A 108 -5.14 11.29 11.40
C GLN A 108 -4.49 10.08 10.72
N ILE A 109 -3.42 9.61 11.34
CA ILE A 109 -2.77 8.34 11.04
C ILE A 109 -2.71 7.52 12.34
N PHE A 110 -3.08 6.25 12.23
CA PHE A 110 -3.05 5.29 13.31
C PHE A 110 -2.11 4.17 12.91
N SER A 111 -1.14 3.86 13.76
CA SER A 111 -0.25 2.71 13.58
C SER A 111 -0.15 1.91 14.86
N VAL A 112 0.13 0.62 14.71
CA VAL A 112 0.40 -0.30 15.82
C VAL A 112 1.65 -1.09 15.47
N GLY A 113 2.51 -1.29 16.45
CA GLY A 113 3.77 -2.02 16.30
C GLY A 113 3.94 -3.08 17.37
N SER A 114 5.12 -3.69 17.41
CA SER A 114 5.50 -4.66 18.45
C SER A 114 5.84 -4.03 19.81
N ASP A 115 5.86 -2.70 19.89
CA ASP A 115 6.17 -1.90 21.08
C ASP A 115 4.94 -1.34 21.80
#